data_AF-A0A258Q4Z6-F1
#
_entry.id   AF-A0A258Q4Z6-F1
#
_cell.length_a   1.000
_cell.length_b   1.000
_cell.length_c   1.000
_cell.angle_alpha   90.00
_cell.angle_beta   90.00
_cell.angle_gamma   90.00
#
_symmetry.space_group_name_H-M   'P 1'
#
loop_
_entity.id
_entity.type
_entity.pdbx_description
1 polymer ?
#
loop_
_entity_poly.entity_id
_entity_poly.type
_entity_poly.pdbx_seq_one_letter_code
_entity_poly.pdbx_strand_id
1 'polypeptide(L)'
;MILDVPAFWSISQIYIWVALGACVLTFVAESFFTQPQIYRMMLYIDGLGAALFGIQGADKVWNLGFGLPVAPVILGVVTAIGGGLIRDVLAGRKTLLMSHELYAIPVTIGCTLYVLALNYLPQYTLEASVVCMLAIFGLRVAAIHWDLRVPKLFITNKR
;
A
#
# COMPACT_ATOMS: atom_id res chain seq x y z
N MET A 1 14.36 6.55 10.99
CA MET A 1 13.68 6.48 12.31
C MET A 1 13.44 5.05 12.79
N ILE A 2 12.88 4.11 12.00
CA ILE A 2 12.88 2.68 12.39
C ILE A 2 14.13 1.96 11.86
N LEU A 3 14.50 2.27 10.62
CA LEU A 3 15.65 1.68 9.92
C LEU A 3 16.93 2.52 10.09
N ASP A 4 16.92 3.56 10.93
CA ASP A 4 18.01 4.55 11.06
C ASP A 4 18.55 5.20 9.78
N VAL A 5 17.83 5.03 8.66
CA VAL A 5 18.11 5.74 7.40
C VAL A 5 17.35 7.07 7.32
N PRO A 6 17.91 8.07 6.62
CA PRO A 6 17.22 9.33 6.35
C PRO A 6 15.95 9.10 5.52
N ALA A 7 14.97 9.98 5.71
CA ALA A 7 13.70 9.92 4.99
C ALA A 7 13.89 10.22 3.50
N PHE A 8 13.20 9.49 2.62
CA PHE A 8 13.38 9.58 1.17
C PHE A 8 13.13 10.99 0.62
N TRP A 9 12.14 11.71 1.16
CA TRP A 9 11.81 13.08 0.78
C TRP A 9 12.84 14.11 1.27
N SER A 10 13.62 13.78 2.30
CA SER A 10 14.71 14.64 2.78
C SER A 10 15.96 14.49 1.93
N ILE A 11 16.14 13.34 1.29
CA ILE A 11 17.25 13.09 0.36
C ILE A 11 16.92 13.68 -1.01
N SER A 12 15.68 13.55 -1.47
CA SER A 12 15.25 14.05 -2.77
C SER A 12 13.99 14.89 -2.67
N GLN A 13 14.11 16.19 -2.97
CA GLN A 13 13.00 17.14 -2.92
C GLN A 13 11.95 16.90 -4.00
N ILE A 14 12.24 16.09 -5.03
CA ILE A 14 11.29 15.81 -6.11
C ILE A 14 9.98 15.21 -5.60
N TYR A 15 10.04 14.39 -4.54
CA TYR A 15 8.85 13.79 -3.94
C TYR A 15 7.90 14.83 -3.36
N ILE A 16 8.43 15.92 -2.80
CA ILE A 16 7.64 17.04 -2.26
C ILE A 16 6.96 17.79 -3.40
N TRP A 17 7.70 18.12 -4.46
CA TRP A 17 7.16 18.83 -5.62
C TRP A 17 6.09 18.04 -6.37
N VAL A 18 6.28 16.72 -6.52
CA VAL A 18 5.28 15.84 -7.12
C VAL A 18 4.01 15.76 -6.24
N ALA A 19 4.16 15.66 -4.92
CA ALA A 19 3.02 15.64 -4.00
C ALA A 19 2.24 16.97 -4.01
N LEU A 20 2.94 18.11 -4.02
CA LEU A 20 2.33 19.43 -4.14
C LEU A 20 1.62 19.60 -5.48
N GLY A 21 2.24 19.18 -6.58
CA GLY A 21 1.63 19.22 -7.91
C GLY A 21 0.35 18.37 -7.97
N ALA A 22 0.39 17.15 -7.43
CA ALA A 22 -0.78 16.28 -7.35
C ALA A 22 -1.91 16.89 -6.49
N CYS A 23 -1.55 17.56 -5.38
CA CYS A 23 -2.51 18.26 -4.52
C CYS A 23 -3.20 19.42 -5.27
N VAL A 24 -2.42 20.30 -5.90
CA VAL A 24 -2.96 21.43 -6.69
C VAL A 24 -3.83 20.94 -7.84
N LEU A 25 -3.37 19.92 -8.57
CA LEU A 25 -4.14 19.33 -9.66
C LEU A 25 -5.47 18.75 -9.16
N THR A 26 -5.44 18.00 -8.05
CA THR A 26 -6.66 17.42 -7.46
C THR A 26 -7.64 18.51 -6.99
N PHE A 27 -7.15 19.61 -6.41
CA PHE A 27 -7.97 20.74 -5.99
C PHE A 27 -8.64 21.44 -7.17
N VAL A 28 -7.91 21.72 -8.25
CA VAL A 28 -8.48 22.34 -9.45
C VAL A 28 -9.46 21.40 -10.15
N ALA A 29 -9.19 20.09 -10.12
CA ALA A 29 -10.06 19.09 -10.72
C ALA A 29 -11.28 18.74 -9.85
N GLU A 30 -11.42 19.25 -8.62
CA GLU A 30 -12.49 18.88 -7.66
C GLU A 30 -13.90 18.96 -8.27
N SER A 31 -14.15 19.96 -9.12
CA SER A 31 -15.44 20.13 -9.82
C SER A 31 -15.82 18.93 -10.70
N PHE A 32 -14.86 18.13 -11.15
CA PHE A 32 -15.09 16.89 -11.89
C PHE A 32 -15.28 15.67 -10.98
N PHE A 33 -14.75 15.70 -9.73
CA PHE A 33 -14.62 14.54 -8.84
C PHE A 33 -15.88 14.13 -8.06
N THR A 34 -17.01 14.83 -8.24
CA THR A 34 -18.27 14.57 -7.52
C THR A 34 -19.07 13.37 -8.03
N GLN A 35 -18.61 12.68 -9.09
CA GLN A 35 -19.30 11.53 -9.65
C GLN A 35 -18.92 10.19 -8.96
N PRO A 36 -19.89 9.28 -8.75
CA PRO A 36 -19.65 7.99 -8.06
C PRO A 36 -18.66 7.06 -8.78
N GLN A 37 -18.45 7.23 -10.09
CA GLN A 37 -17.43 6.49 -10.85
C GLN A 37 -16.00 6.85 -10.42
N ILE A 38 -15.78 8.07 -9.93
CA ILE A 38 -14.46 8.57 -9.58
C ILE A 38 -14.00 8.03 -8.24
N TYR A 39 -14.94 7.77 -7.32
CA TYR A 39 -14.65 7.06 -6.07
C TYR A 39 -14.07 5.66 -6.33
N ARG A 40 -14.63 4.90 -7.29
CA ARG A 40 -14.06 3.60 -7.68
C ARG A 40 -12.67 3.72 -8.31
N MET A 41 -12.45 4.73 -9.15
CA MET A 41 -11.11 4.99 -9.71
C MET A 41 -10.10 5.34 -8.63
N MET A 42 -10.47 6.14 -7.64
CA MET A 42 -9.62 6.48 -6.50
C MET A 42 -9.23 5.22 -5.71
N LEU A 43 -10.15 4.27 -5.50
CA LEU A 43 -9.85 2.99 -4.85
C LEU A 43 -8.88 2.11 -5.66
N TYR A 44 -8.99 2.11 -7.00
CA TYR A 44 -8.03 1.41 -7.85
C TYR A 44 -6.65 2.04 -7.80
N ILE A 45 -6.56 3.37 -7.87
CA ILE A 45 -5.29 4.10 -7.76
C ILE A 45 -4.66 3.87 -6.37
N ASP A 46 -5.47 3.85 -5.31
CA ASP A 46 -5.02 3.53 -3.95
C ASP A 46 -4.50 2.08 -3.85
N GLY A 47 -5.18 1.12 -4.48
CA GLY A 47 -4.71 -0.27 -4.57
C GLY A 47 -3.38 -0.41 -5.32
N LEU A 48 -3.19 0.36 -6.41
CA LEU A 48 -1.94 0.40 -7.17
C LEU A 48 -0.80 1.01 -6.34
N GLY A 49 -1.08 2.12 -5.65
CA GLY A 49 -0.12 2.75 -4.74
C GLY A 49 0.29 1.82 -3.59
N ALA A 50 -0.67 1.13 -2.98
CA ALA A 50 -0.40 0.15 -1.92
C ALA A 50 0.47 -1.02 -2.42
N ALA A 51 0.24 -1.51 -3.64
CA ALA A 51 1.06 -2.56 -4.25
C ALA A 51 2.50 -2.09 -4.49
N LEU A 52 2.68 -0.90 -5.09
CA LEU A 52 3.99 -0.30 -5.35
C LEU A 52 4.78 -0.08 -4.06
N PHE A 53 4.19 0.62 -3.10
CA PHE A 53 4.85 0.97 -1.85
C PHE A 53 5.10 -0.25 -0.94
N GLY A 54 4.24 -1.26 -1.00
CA GLY A 54 4.43 -2.52 -0.28
C GLY A 54 5.69 -3.25 -0.73
N ILE A 55 5.80 -3.51 -2.03
CA ILE A 55 6.95 -4.21 -2.61
C ILE A 55 8.22 -3.38 -2.51
N GLN A 56 8.17 -2.08 -2.81
CA GLN A 56 9.34 -1.19 -2.72
C GLN A 56 9.83 -1.03 -1.27
N GLY A 57 8.90 -0.98 -0.30
CA GLY A 57 9.23 -0.97 1.12
C GLY A 57 9.90 -2.27 1.57
N ALA A 58 9.32 -3.42 1.20
CA ALA A 58 9.88 -4.73 1.51
C ALA A 58 11.27 -4.91 0.89
N ASP A 59 11.45 -4.53 -0.38
CA ASP A 59 12.72 -4.58 -1.09
C ASP A 59 13.81 -3.74 -0.40
N LYS A 60 13.47 -2.50 -0.05
CA LYS A 60 14.40 -1.59 0.63
C LYS A 60 14.86 -2.17 1.98
N VAL A 61 13.94 -2.71 2.78
CA VAL A 61 14.27 -3.29 4.09
C VAL A 61 15.11 -4.55 3.93
N TRP A 62 14.80 -5.37 2.92
CA TRP A 62 15.56 -6.57 2.61
C TRP A 62 17.01 -6.24 2.25
N ASN A 63 17.20 -5.25 1.38
CA ASN A 63 18.53 -4.80 0.95
C ASN A 63 19.34 -4.13 2.07
N LEU A 64 18.68 -3.63 3.13
CA LEU A 64 19.34 -3.13 4.34
C LEU A 64 19.70 -4.25 5.33
N GLY A 65 19.31 -5.51 5.07
CA GLY A 65 19.59 -6.64 5.96
C GLY A 65 18.88 -6.56 7.32
N PHE A 66 17.86 -5.72 7.44
CA PHE A 66 17.22 -5.44 8.73
C PHE A 66 16.17 -6.50 9.07
N GLY A 67 16.34 -7.21 10.19
CA GLY A 67 15.32 -8.09 10.78
C GLY A 67 14.76 -9.17 9.86
N LEU A 68 15.60 -9.71 8.97
CA LEU A 68 15.22 -10.73 7.99
C LEU A 68 14.71 -12.01 8.67
N PRO A 69 13.68 -12.69 8.11
CA PRO A 69 12.88 -12.32 6.93
C PRO A 69 11.60 -11.52 7.28
N VAL A 70 11.31 -11.29 8.56
CA VAL A 70 9.99 -10.81 9.02
C VAL A 70 9.85 -9.30 8.88
N ALA A 71 10.91 -8.54 9.21
CA ALA A 71 10.84 -7.08 9.17
C ALA A 71 10.56 -6.50 7.76
N PRO A 72 11.09 -7.04 6.65
CA PRO A 72 10.71 -6.62 5.31
C PRO A 72 9.21 -6.73 5.03
N VAL A 73 8.56 -7.81 5.49
CA VAL A 73 7.10 -7.99 5.32
C VAL A 73 6.34 -6.93 6.11
N ILE A 74 6.68 -6.76 7.39
CA ILE A 74 5.99 -5.82 8.28
C ILE A 74 6.15 -4.38 7.76
N LEU A 75 7.39 -3.97 7.48
CA LEU A 75 7.67 -2.60 7.05
C LEU A 75 7.15 -2.32 5.63
N GLY A 76 7.13 -3.32 4.75
CA GLY A 76 6.43 -3.22 3.46
C GLY A 76 4.93 -2.95 3.66
N VAL A 77 4.25 -3.75 4.47
CA VAL A 77 2.81 -3.58 4.77
C VAL A 77 2.55 -2.21 5.41
N VAL A 78 3.33 -1.80 6.41
CA VAL A 78 3.20 -0.50 7.07
C VAL A 78 3.39 0.65 6.09
N THR A 79 4.34 0.55 5.16
CA THR A 79 4.59 1.58 4.14
C THR A 79 3.44 1.67 3.15
N ALA A 80 2.90 0.52 2.71
CA ALA A 80 1.77 0.46 1.79
C ALA A 80 0.49 1.09 2.37
N ILE A 81 0.14 0.73 3.61
CA ILE A 81 -1.14 1.13 4.21
C ILE A 81 -1.06 2.41 5.03
N GLY A 82 0.15 2.77 5.51
CA GLY A 82 0.36 3.87 6.44
C GLY A 82 -0.05 5.23 5.85
N GLY A 83 0.22 5.47 4.57
CA GLY A 83 -0.17 6.71 3.89
C GLY A 83 -1.69 6.90 3.83
N GLY A 84 -2.43 5.85 3.43
CA GLY A 84 -3.89 5.86 3.40
C GLY A 84 -4.49 5.99 4.80
N LEU A 85 -3.91 5.32 5.80
CA LEU A 85 -4.33 5.43 7.19
C LEU A 85 -4.22 6.87 7.71
N ILE A 86 -3.07 7.52 7.49
CA ILE A 86 -2.84 8.92 7.92
C ILE A 86 -3.83 9.85 7.22
N ARG A 87 -4.03 9.69 5.90
CA ARG A 87 -5.01 10.46 5.12
C ARG A 87 -6.40 10.37 5.72
N ASP A 88 -6.86 9.15 6.01
CA ASP A 88 -8.23 8.91 6.46
C ASP A 88 -8.46 9.44 7.89
N VAL A 89 -7.46 9.29 8.77
CA VAL A 89 -7.50 9.82 10.15
C VAL A 89 -7.52 11.36 10.16
N LEU A 90 -6.66 12.00 9.36
CA LEU A 90 -6.65 13.47 9.24
C LEU A 90 -7.96 14.01 8.64
N ALA A 91 -8.61 13.25 7.76
CA ALA A 91 -9.90 13.59 7.19
C ALA A 91 -11.11 13.27 8.11
N GLY A 92 -10.88 12.67 9.29
CA GLY A 92 -11.93 12.27 10.21
C GLY A 92 -12.86 11.16 9.68
N ARG A 93 -12.41 10.38 8.69
CA ARG A 93 -13.19 9.30 8.05
C ARG A 93 -12.82 7.95 8.67
N LYS A 94 -13.72 6.96 8.54
CA LYS A 94 -13.36 5.57 8.87
C LYS A 94 -12.26 5.11 7.91
N THR A 95 -11.20 4.55 8.47
CA THR A 95 -10.03 4.09 7.70
C THR A 95 -10.40 2.87 6.87
N LEU A 96 -9.81 2.73 5.69
CA LEU A 96 -9.99 1.52 4.86
C LEU A 96 -9.54 0.24 5.60
N LEU A 97 -8.60 0.34 6.54
CA LEU A 97 -8.17 -0.77 7.40
C LEU A 97 -9.27 -1.22 8.38
N MET A 98 -10.08 -0.29 8.90
CA MET A 98 -11.22 -0.58 9.76
C MET A 98 -12.49 -0.91 8.96
N SER A 99 -12.43 -0.80 7.63
CA SER A 99 -13.51 -1.20 6.75
C SER A 99 -13.54 -2.73 6.60
N HIS A 100 -14.67 -3.26 6.13
CA HIS A 100 -14.82 -4.69 5.90
C HIS A 100 -13.97 -5.20 4.72
N GLU A 101 -13.26 -4.36 3.98
CA GLU A 101 -12.57 -4.77 2.76
C GLU A 101 -11.21 -5.42 3.04
N LEU A 102 -10.82 -6.36 2.17
CA LEU A 102 -9.49 -6.97 2.16
C LEU A 102 -8.43 -5.92 1.75
N TYR A 103 -8.00 -5.07 2.69
CA TYR A 103 -7.00 -4.03 2.45
C TYR A 103 -5.58 -4.49 2.76
N ALA A 104 -5.33 -4.92 4.00
CA ALA A 104 -4.01 -5.33 4.44
C ALA A 104 -3.63 -6.75 3.96
N ILE A 105 -4.60 -7.66 3.85
CA ILE A 105 -4.35 -9.07 3.54
C ILE A 105 -3.65 -9.26 2.18
N PRO A 106 -4.12 -8.66 1.06
CA PRO A 106 -3.43 -8.78 -0.21
C PRO A 106 -1.97 -8.30 -0.15
N VAL A 107 -1.73 -7.18 0.53
CA VAL A 107 -0.40 -6.59 0.68
C VAL A 107 0.51 -7.52 1.49
N THR A 108 0.01 -8.07 2.61
CA THR A 108 0.78 -9.01 3.45
C THR A 108 1.16 -10.27 2.67
N ILE A 109 0.22 -10.85 1.91
CA ILE A 109 0.50 -12.02 1.08
C ILE A 109 1.55 -11.69 0.03
N GLY A 110 1.38 -10.59 -0.70
CA GLY A 110 2.32 -10.20 -1.76
C GLY A 110 3.72 -9.86 -1.23
N CYS A 111 3.83 -9.16 -0.10
CA CYS A 111 5.12 -8.89 0.54
C CYS A 111 5.78 -10.19 1.04
N THR A 112 4.99 -11.13 1.57
CA THR A 112 5.51 -12.44 2.01
C THR A 112 6.04 -13.25 0.84
N LEU A 113 5.29 -13.34 -0.26
CA LEU A 113 5.72 -14.02 -1.49
C LEU A 113 6.99 -13.37 -2.08
N TYR A 114 7.07 -12.04 -2.08
CA TYR A 114 8.25 -11.32 -2.55
C TYR A 114 9.48 -11.63 -1.70
N VAL A 115 9.35 -11.61 -0.37
CA VAL A 115 10.44 -11.95 0.55
C VAL A 115 10.89 -13.41 0.40
N LEU A 116 9.96 -14.34 0.15
CA LEU A 116 10.31 -15.72 -0.17
C LEU A 116 11.07 -15.82 -1.50
N ALA A 117 10.63 -15.09 -2.53
CA ALA A 117 11.32 -15.04 -3.82
C ALA A 117 12.73 -14.48 -3.68
N LEU A 118 12.93 -13.44 -2.87
CA LEU A 118 14.25 -12.88 -2.58
C LEU A 118 15.18 -13.88 -1.85
N ASN A 119 14.61 -14.75 -1.02
CA ASN A 119 15.38 -15.76 -0.28
C ASN A 119 15.81 -16.93 -1.20
N TYR A 120 14.89 -17.49 -1.97
CA TYR A 120 15.14 -18.71 -2.76
C TYR A 120 15.60 -18.45 -4.20
N LEU A 121 15.26 -17.29 -4.76
CA LEU A 121 15.49 -16.95 -6.18
C LEU A 121 16.05 -15.51 -6.32
N PRO A 122 17.19 -15.19 -5.69
CA PRO A 122 17.74 -13.83 -5.67
C PRO A 122 18.11 -13.29 -7.06
N GLN A 123 18.30 -14.15 -8.06
CA GLN A 123 18.60 -13.75 -9.43
C GLN A 123 17.39 -13.16 -10.19
N TYR A 124 16.17 -13.37 -9.69
CA TYR A 124 14.92 -12.92 -10.34
C TYR A 124 14.23 -11.78 -9.58
N THR A 125 14.97 -10.97 -8.81
CA THR A 125 14.41 -9.88 -7.98
C THR A 125 13.47 -8.95 -8.75
N LEU A 126 13.87 -8.51 -9.94
CA LEU A 126 13.06 -7.59 -10.74
C LEU A 126 11.74 -8.24 -11.18
N GLU A 127 11.81 -9.45 -11.71
CA GLU A 127 10.64 -10.22 -12.17
C GLU A 127 9.70 -10.53 -11.00
N ALA A 128 10.26 -10.97 -9.87
CA ALA A 128 9.52 -11.24 -8.64
C ALA A 128 8.80 -9.98 -8.12
N SER A 129 9.44 -8.82 -8.20
CA SER A 129 8.85 -7.55 -7.76
C SER A 129 7.61 -7.18 -8.59
N VAL A 130 7.70 -7.33 -9.92
CA VAL A 130 6.60 -7.04 -10.84
C VAL A 130 5.47 -8.05 -10.66
N VAL A 131 5.78 -9.34 -10.57
CA VAL A 131 4.78 -10.39 -10.39
C VAL A 131 4.04 -10.22 -9.06
N CYS A 132 4.75 -9.97 -7.95
CA CYS A 132 4.12 -9.77 -6.65
C CYS A 132 3.29 -8.48 -6.60
N MET A 133 3.76 -7.41 -7.23
CA MET A 133 3.01 -6.16 -7.35
C MET A 133 1.71 -6.34 -8.13
N LEU A 134 1.76 -7.03 -9.28
CA LEU A 134 0.58 -7.38 -10.06
C LEU A 134 -0.36 -8.30 -9.28
N ALA A 135 0.17 -9.22 -8.47
CA ALA A 135 -0.63 -10.08 -7.61
C ALA A 135 -1.38 -9.27 -6.54
N ILE A 136 -0.70 -8.35 -5.84
CA ILE A 136 -1.34 -7.46 -4.85
C ILE A 136 -2.43 -6.62 -5.53
N PHE A 137 -2.10 -5.98 -6.65
CA PHE A 137 -3.04 -5.13 -7.37
C PHE A 137 -4.24 -5.93 -7.90
N GLY A 138 -4.00 -7.11 -8.48
CA GLY A 138 -5.05 -8.01 -8.96
C GLY A 138 -5.97 -8.47 -7.84
N LEU A 139 -5.42 -8.85 -6.68
CA LEU A 139 -6.20 -9.20 -5.49
C LEU A 139 -7.01 -8.00 -4.96
N ARG A 140 -6.46 -6.78 -5.00
CA ARG A 140 -7.18 -5.55 -4.62
C ARG A 140 -8.31 -5.24 -5.59
N VAL A 141 -8.07 -5.34 -6.90
CA VAL A 141 -9.10 -5.15 -7.93
C VAL A 141 -10.22 -6.19 -7.78
N ALA A 142 -9.86 -7.46 -7.58
CA ALA A 142 -10.80 -8.54 -7.29
C ALA A 142 -11.62 -8.27 -6.03
N ALA A 143 -10.97 -7.81 -4.95
CA ALA A 143 -11.65 -7.47 -3.70
C ALA A 143 -12.65 -6.32 -3.88
N ILE A 144 -12.29 -5.29 -4.65
CA ILE A 144 -13.17 -4.15 -4.96
C ILE A 144 -14.33 -4.57 -5.87
N HIS A 145 -14.08 -5.42 -6.88
CA HIS A 145 -15.10 -5.82 -7.86
C HIS A 145 -16.13 -6.80 -7.29
N TRP A 146 -15.68 -7.74 -6.46
CA TRP A 146 -16.55 -8.75 -5.84
C TRP A 146 -17.04 -8.37 -4.43
N ASP A 147 -16.77 -7.14 -3.96
CA ASP A 147 -17.11 -6.65 -2.61
C ASP A 147 -16.74 -7.71 -1.54
N LEU A 148 -15.52 -8.25 -1.65
CA LEU A 148 -15.03 -9.28 -0.74
C LEU A 148 -14.82 -8.66 0.64
N ARG A 149 -15.71 -9.03 1.55
CA ARG A 149 -15.69 -8.58 2.93
C ARG A 149 -15.03 -9.60 3.83
N VAL A 150 -14.22 -9.14 4.79
CA VAL A 150 -13.72 -9.98 5.86
C VAL A 150 -14.90 -10.61 6.62
N PRO A 151 -14.85 -11.91 6.95
CA PRO A 151 -15.93 -12.59 7.66
C PRO A 151 -16.24 -11.89 8.98
N LYS A 152 -17.53 -11.77 9.33
CA LYS A 152 -18.00 -11.08 10.55
C LYS A 152 -17.43 -11.65 11.86
N LEU A 153 -16.76 -12.80 11.82
CA LEU A 153 -16.21 -13.51 12.99
C LEU A 153 -15.02 -12.78 13.65
N PHE A 154 -14.29 -11.92 12.93
CA PHE A 154 -13.15 -11.17 13.46
C PHE A 154 -13.49 -9.75 13.94
N ILE A 155 -14.78 -9.40 13.97
CA ILE A 155 -15.21 -8.06 14.35
C ILE A 155 -15.54 -8.09 15.84
N THR A 156 -14.70 -7.47 16.66
CA THR A 156 -15.04 -7.21 18.06
C THR A 156 -16.31 -6.38 18.09
N ASN A 157 -17.39 -7.02 18.52
CA ASN A 157 -18.68 -6.39 18.72
C ASN A 157 -18.50 -5.32 19.81
N LYS A 158 -18.42 -4.05 19.43
CA LYS A 158 -18.49 -2.95 20.40
C LYS A 158 -19.89 -2.97 21.00
N ARG A 159 -20.00 -3.47 22.23
CA ARG A 159 -21.06 -3.04 23.15
C ARG A 159 -20.84 -1.58 23.51
#